data_AF-A0A7Y1AD60-F1
#
_entry.id   AF-A0A7Y1AD60-F1
#
_cell.length_a   1.000
_cell.length_b   1.000
_cell.length_c   1.000
_cell.angle_alpha   90.00
_cell.angle_beta   90.00
_cell.angle_gamma   90.00
#
_symmetry.space_group_name_H-M   'P 1'
#
loop_
_entity.id
_entity.type
_entity.pdbx_description
1 polymer ?
#
loop_
_entity_poly.entity_id
_entity_poly.type
_entity_poly.pdbx_seq_one_letter_code
_entity_poly.pdbx_strand_id
1 'polypeptide(L)'
;MRQKMTFKEVLEKYRQLLQAHPGKDLIIADGNAAVMEGGEVYGAPLKLDGTLEFDSLYDFDANAFLADEGRWDGESSEQLQARILFPAFISIESIAE
;
A
#
# COMPACT_ATOMS: atom_id res chain seq x y z
N MET A 1 -1.26 -25.40 1.01
CA MET A 1 -1.92 -24.38 1.85
C MET A 1 -1.35 -23.03 1.43
N ARG A 2 -2.15 -22.08 0.94
CA ARG A 2 -1.69 -20.69 0.76
C ARG A 2 -1.39 -20.14 2.16
N GLN A 3 -0.17 -19.66 2.40
CA GLN A 3 0.18 -19.04 3.67
C GLN A 3 -0.54 -17.69 3.77
N LYS A 4 -1.30 -17.49 4.85
CA LYS A 4 -1.93 -16.20 5.15
C LYS A 4 -0.86 -15.27 5.71
N MET A 5 -0.80 -14.04 5.22
CA MET A 5 0.15 -13.04 5.73
C MET A 5 -0.48 -12.31 6.92
N THR A 6 0.33 -12.03 7.92
CA THR A 6 -0.04 -11.17 9.04
C THR A 6 0.02 -9.70 8.63
N PHE A 7 -0.65 -8.84 9.39
CA PHE A 7 -0.58 -7.38 9.22
C PHE A 7 0.86 -6.87 9.11
N LYS A 8 1.75 -7.32 10.01
CA LYS A 8 3.16 -6.92 10.02
C LYS A 8 3.90 -7.38 8.77
N GLU A 9 3.64 -8.60 8.29
CA GLU A 9 4.27 -9.10 7.07
C GLU A 9 3.80 -8.33 5.84
N VAL A 10 2.53 -7.94 5.78
CA VAL A 10 1.99 -7.11 4.69
C VAL A 10 2.67 -5.74 4.66
N LEU A 11 2.74 -5.05 5.80
CA LEU A 11 3.43 -3.75 5.87
C LEU A 11 4.91 -3.86 5.55
N GLU A 12 5.59 -4.90 6.03
CA GLU A 12 6.99 -5.14 5.70
C GLU A 12 7.16 -5.41 4.20
N LYS A 13 6.21 -6.08 3.54
CA LYS A 13 6.24 -6.24 2.07
C LYS A 13 6.04 -4.94 1.34
N TYR A 14 5.08 -4.10 1.76
CA TYR A 14 4.92 -2.77 1.18
C TYR A 14 6.19 -1.95 1.33
N ARG A 15 6.81 -1.97 2.52
CA ARG A 15 8.09 -1.30 2.79
C ARG A 15 9.21 -1.78 1.86
N GLN A 16 9.36 -3.10 1.71
CA GLN A 16 10.37 -3.69 0.82
C GLN A 16 10.15 -3.31 -0.64
N LEU A 17 8.90 -3.31 -1.10
CA LEU A 17 8.56 -2.91 -2.47
C LEU A 17 8.88 -1.43 -2.72
N LEU A 18 8.49 -0.55 -1.81
CA LEU A 18 8.76 0.89 -1.92
C LEU A 18 10.28 1.19 -1.87
N GLN A 19 11.03 0.53 -0.98
CA GLN A 19 12.49 0.66 -0.93
C GLN A 19 13.20 0.17 -2.20
N ALA A 20 12.67 -0.90 -2.82
CA ALA A 20 13.21 -1.42 -4.07
C ALA A 20 12.89 -0.53 -5.29
N HIS A 21 11.91 0.37 -5.16
CA HIS A 21 11.40 1.21 -6.22
C HIS A 21 11.35 2.69 -5.80
N PRO A 22 12.51 3.33 -5.57
CA PRO A 22 12.56 4.74 -5.17
C PRO A 22 11.90 5.65 -6.22
N GLY A 23 11.20 6.69 -5.76
CA GLY A 23 10.46 7.61 -6.63
C GLY A 23 9.10 7.05 -7.11
N LYS A 24 8.62 5.96 -6.51
CA LYS A 24 7.33 5.34 -6.84
C LYS A 24 6.54 4.98 -5.60
N ASP A 25 5.22 5.10 -5.70
CA ASP A 25 4.28 4.64 -4.68
C ASP A 25 3.51 3.41 -5.16
N LEU A 26 3.19 2.53 -4.23
CA LEU A 26 2.57 1.24 -4.51
C LEU A 26 1.05 1.40 -4.52
N ILE A 27 0.38 1.09 -5.63
CA ILE A 27 -1.08 1.14 -5.69
C ILE A 27 -1.66 0.04 -4.78
N ILE A 28 -2.53 0.45 -3.86
CA ILE A 28 -3.30 -0.42 -2.97
C ILE A 28 -4.81 -0.34 -3.28
N ALA A 29 -5.66 -0.97 -2.46
CA ALA A 29 -7.08 -1.14 -2.77
C ALA A 29 -7.83 0.20 -2.75
N ASP A 30 -8.99 0.21 -3.40
CA ASP A 30 -10.00 1.26 -3.28
C ASP A 30 -9.50 2.67 -3.59
N GLY A 31 -8.61 2.78 -4.58
CA GLY A 31 -8.11 4.08 -5.03
C GLY A 31 -7.12 4.71 -4.05
N ASN A 32 -6.34 3.90 -3.35
CA ASN A 32 -5.28 4.38 -2.46
C ASN A 32 -3.91 3.89 -2.95
N ALA A 33 -2.84 4.50 -2.45
CA ALA A 33 -1.48 3.99 -2.57
C ALA A 33 -0.83 3.87 -1.18
N ALA A 34 0.10 2.93 -1.06
CA ALA A 34 1.07 2.91 0.03
C ALA A 34 2.28 3.75 -0.39
N VAL A 35 2.68 4.67 0.48
CA VAL A 35 3.77 5.63 0.26
C VAL A 35 4.86 5.44 1.30
N MET A 36 6.08 5.90 1.00
CA MET A 36 7.19 5.88 1.94
C MET A 36 7.57 7.28 2.37
N GLU A 37 7.41 7.60 3.66
CA GLU A 37 7.78 8.88 4.25
C GLU A 37 8.53 8.64 5.56
N GLY A 38 9.66 9.32 5.77
CA GLY A 38 10.44 9.17 7.00
C GLY A 38 10.97 7.77 7.30
N GLY A 39 10.89 6.83 6.35
CA GLY A 39 11.25 5.41 6.55
C GLY A 39 10.09 4.52 7.02
N GLU A 40 8.89 5.09 7.19
CA GLU A 40 7.65 4.38 7.51
C GLU A 40 6.75 4.29 6.28
N VAL A 41 5.70 3.46 6.37
CA VAL A 41 4.75 3.22 5.28
C VAL A 41 3.39 3.76 5.68
N TYR A 42 2.87 4.69 4.87
CA TYR A 42 1.55 5.31 5.07
C TYR A 42 0.63 4.97 3.90
N GLY A 43 -0.67 5.08 4.13
CA GLY A 43 -1.67 5.07 3.08
C GLY A 43 -2.01 6.48 2.63
N ALA A 44 -2.33 6.63 1.35
CA ALA A 44 -2.65 7.91 0.72
C ALA A 44 -3.77 7.73 -0.32
N PRO A 45 -4.86 8.50 -0.27
CA PRO A 45 -5.87 8.48 -1.31
C PRO A 45 -5.34 8.98 -2.65
N LEU A 46 -5.82 8.39 -3.74
CA LEU A 46 -5.63 8.90 -5.10
C LEU A 46 -6.72 9.92 -5.42
N LYS A 47 -6.31 11.06 -5.97
CA LYS A 47 -7.20 12.04 -6.59
C LYS A 47 -7.72 11.52 -7.93
N LEU A 48 -8.76 12.19 -8.45
CA LEU A 48 -9.37 11.84 -9.74
C LEU A 48 -8.41 11.94 -10.94
N ASP A 49 -7.36 12.75 -10.82
CA ASP A 49 -6.32 12.89 -11.83
C ASP A 49 -5.20 11.82 -11.73
N GLY A 50 -5.28 10.93 -10.73
CA GLY A 50 -4.32 9.86 -10.49
C GLY A 50 -3.12 10.26 -9.62
N THR A 51 -3.07 11.51 -9.13
CA THR A 51 -2.05 11.96 -8.18
C THR A 51 -2.44 11.64 -6.74
N LEU A 52 -1.50 11.70 -5.80
CA LEU A 52 -1.77 11.43 -4.39
C LEU A 52 -2.26 12.66 -3.63
N GLU A 53 -3.13 12.43 -2.66
CA GLU A 53 -3.54 13.41 -1.67
C GLU A 53 -2.68 13.28 -0.40
N PHE A 54 -1.47 13.84 -0.44
CA PHE A 54 -0.53 13.84 0.69
C PHE A 54 -1.05 14.60 1.93
N ASP A 55 -2.03 15.50 1.78
CA ASP A 55 -2.68 16.15 2.93
C ASP A 55 -3.62 15.20 3.70
N SER A 56 -3.91 14.02 3.12
CA SER A 56 -4.82 12.99 3.65
C SER A 56 -4.09 11.68 3.97
N LEU A 57 -2.80 11.73 4.31
CA LEU A 57 -2.07 10.54 4.73
C LEU A 57 -2.69 9.91 5.98
N TYR A 58 -2.67 8.57 6.02
CA TYR A 58 -3.19 7.80 7.14
C TYR A 58 -2.29 6.63 7.50
N ASP A 59 -2.28 6.28 8.78
CA ASP A 59 -1.64 5.07 9.27
C ASP A 59 -2.47 3.84 8.92
N PHE A 60 -1.79 2.74 8.63
CA PHE A 60 -2.44 1.45 8.48
C PHE A 60 -2.95 0.95 9.84
N ASP A 61 -4.27 0.78 9.96
CA ASP A 61 -4.89 0.27 11.19
C ASP A 61 -4.97 -1.26 11.18
N ALA A 62 -4.42 -1.91 12.20
CA ALA A 62 -4.54 -3.35 12.39
C ALA A 62 -6.01 -3.81 12.58
N ASN A 63 -6.91 -2.94 13.04
CA ASN A 63 -8.34 -3.25 13.14
C ASN A 63 -9.03 -3.36 11.76
N ALA A 64 -8.49 -2.69 10.74
CA ALA A 64 -8.95 -2.82 9.36
C ALA A 64 -8.37 -4.07 8.68
N PHE A 65 -7.44 -4.78 9.34
CA PHE A 65 -6.86 -6.02 8.85
C PHE A 65 -7.55 -7.24 9.48
N LEU A 66 -8.22 -8.03 8.64
CA LEU A 66 -8.89 -9.26 9.05
C LEU A 66 -7.85 -10.37 9.25
N ALA A 67 -7.23 -10.40 10.43
CA ALA A 67 -6.10 -11.28 10.73
C ALA A 67 -6.39 -12.78 10.51
N ASP A 68 -7.61 -13.23 10.81
CA ASP A 68 -8.04 -14.63 10.59
C ASP A 68 -8.09 -15.00 9.10
N GLU A 69 -8.27 -14.01 8.23
CA GLU A 69 -8.36 -14.17 6.78
C GLU A 69 -7.07 -13.76 6.05
N GLY A 70 -6.19 -12.99 6.71
CA GLY A 70 -4.94 -12.50 6.16
C GLY A 70 -5.16 -11.53 4.99
N ARG A 71 -6.11 -10.59 5.15
CA ARG A 71 -6.50 -9.59 4.14
C ARG A 71 -6.99 -8.29 4.79
N TRP A 72 -6.99 -7.20 4.03
CA TRP A 72 -7.70 -5.98 4.44
C TRP A 72 -9.21 -6.18 4.31
N ASP A 73 -9.98 -5.46 5.12
CA ASP A 73 -11.41 -5.34 4.89
C ASP A 73 -11.65 -4.68 3.52
N GLY A 74 -12.66 -5.14 2.78
CA GLY A 74 -12.94 -4.68 1.42
C GLY A 74 -12.19 -5.41 0.28
N GLU A 75 -11.16 -6.21 0.55
CA GLU A 75 -10.49 -7.02 -0.49
C GLU A 75 -10.38 -8.51 -0.12
N SER A 76 -10.21 -9.38 -1.12
CA SER A 76 -9.95 -10.82 -0.92
C SER A 76 -8.46 -11.09 -0.64
N SER A 77 -8.15 -12.23 0.01
CA SER A 77 -6.77 -12.64 0.24
C SER A 77 -6.00 -12.84 -1.08
N GLU A 78 -6.67 -13.26 -2.15
CA GLU A 78 -6.09 -13.34 -3.50
C GLU A 78 -5.71 -11.97 -4.07
N GLN A 79 -6.53 -10.95 -3.87
CA GLN A 79 -6.25 -9.59 -4.35
C GLN A 79 -5.02 -9.01 -3.66
N LEU A 80 -4.95 -9.16 -2.33
CA LEU A 80 -3.78 -8.74 -1.55
C LEU A 80 -2.51 -9.47 -2.00
N GLN A 81 -2.57 -10.80 -2.15
CA GLN A 81 -1.43 -11.58 -2.62
C GLN A 81 -1.00 -11.17 -4.03
N ALA A 82 -1.96 -10.99 -4.95
CA ALA A 82 -1.67 -10.57 -6.31
C ALA A 82 -0.97 -9.20 -6.34
N ARG A 83 -1.39 -8.27 -5.49
CA ARG A 83 -0.76 -6.95 -5.37
C ARG A 83 0.68 -7.02 -4.86
N ILE A 84 0.96 -7.92 -3.93
CA ILE A 84 2.33 -8.11 -3.42
C ILE A 84 3.21 -8.80 -4.48
N LEU A 85 2.68 -9.77 -5.22
CA LEU A 85 3.42 -10.54 -6.22
C LEU A 85 3.60 -9.81 -7.56
N PHE A 86 2.61 -9.00 -7.94
CA PHE A 86 2.54 -8.26 -9.19
C PHE A 86 2.19 -6.79 -8.88
N PRO A 87 3.09 -6.06 -8.21
CA PRO A 87 2.83 -4.71 -7.75
C PRO A 87 2.66 -3.75 -8.93
N ALA A 88 1.66 -2.87 -8.81
CA ALA A 88 1.48 -1.73 -9.69
C ALA A 88 1.93 -0.48 -8.95
N PHE A 89 2.58 0.43 -9.67
CA PHE A 89 3.17 1.63 -9.09
C PHE A 89 2.71 2.87 -9.84
N ILE A 90 2.61 3.98 -9.13
CA ILE A 90 2.55 5.33 -9.69
C ILE A 90 3.90 6.02 -9.49
N SER A 91 4.27 6.93 -10.39
CA SER A 91 5.47 7.74 -10.22
C SER A 91 5.15 8.87 -9.28
N ILE A 92 6.05 9.13 -8.33
CA ILE A 92 6.02 10.38 -7.55
C ILE A 92 6.40 11.47 -8.55
N GLU A 93 5.42 12.15 -9.14
CA GLU A 93 5.72 13.39 -9.84
C GLU A 93 6.32 14.32 -8.79
N SER A 94 7.64 14.48 -8.84
CA SER A 94 8.30 15.54 -8.09
C SER A 94 7.63 16.81 -8.57
N ILE A 95 6.81 17.43 -7.72
CA ILE A 95 6.41 18.81 -7.93
C ILE A 95 7.73 19.57 -7.89
N ALA A 96 8.31 19.82 -9.07
CA ALA A 96 9.45 20.69 -9.20
C ALA A 96 8.96 22.06 -8.72
N GLU A 97 9.48 22.51 -7.57
CA GLU A 97 9.34 23.88 -7.08
C GLU A 97 9.76 24.90 -8.14
#